data_AF-W0RBM0-F1
#
_entry.id   AF-W0RBM0-F1
#
_cell.length_a   1.000
_cell.length_b   1.000
_cell.length_c   1.000
_cell.angle_alpha   90.00
_cell.angle_beta   90.00
_cell.angle_gamma   90.00
#
_symmetry.space_group_name_H-M   'P 1'
#
loop_
_entity.id
_entity.type
_entity.pdbx_description
1 polymer ?
#
loop_
_entity_poly.entity_id
_entity_poly.type
_entity_poly.pdbx_seq_one_letter_code
_entity_poly.pdbx_strand_id
1 'polypeptide(L)'
;MTTILIAAAVLLTAVSPLGTVRASGGVYGGVLHGYVAQGGWRQWDVRLRDGTHVDANPLGAPDDTTLAVSVGGLTSRGRTLPRARVRYVAARPAAGETLPAAPTGRVLDDVVVRRDGRRTVGRVTLTRVAFSEGVVTQHGVEIDLHDVAYIVFAAQRHTRERARP
;
A
#
# COMPACT_ATOMS: atom_id res chain seq x y z
N MET A 1 -25.97 -36.20 6.78
CA MET A 1 -26.20 -35.01 7.61
C MET A 1 -25.42 -33.87 6.99
N THR A 2 -26.12 -32.78 6.67
CA THR A 2 -25.76 -31.79 5.65
C THR A 2 -25.16 -30.54 6.30
N THR A 3 -23.98 -30.13 5.85
CA THR A 3 -23.32 -28.88 6.26
C THR A 3 -23.93 -27.70 5.51
N ILE A 4 -24.43 -26.69 6.22
CA ILE A 4 -24.95 -25.44 5.64
C ILE A 4 -23.90 -24.34 5.85
N LEU A 5 -23.38 -23.79 4.74
CA LEU A 5 -22.55 -22.58 4.69
C LEU A 5 -23.47 -21.35 4.57
N ILE A 6 -23.36 -20.39 5.49
CA ILE A 6 -24.04 -19.09 5.40
C ILE A 6 -23.04 -18.08 4.82
N ALA A 7 -23.30 -17.61 3.61
CA ALA A 7 -22.61 -16.47 3.00
C ALA A 7 -23.33 -15.17 3.40
N ALA A 8 -22.65 -14.25 4.07
CA ALA A 8 -23.15 -12.92 4.37
C ALA A 8 -22.84 -11.98 3.19
N ALA A 9 -23.88 -11.46 2.54
CA ALA A 9 -23.79 -10.37 1.57
C ALA A 9 -24.06 -9.04 2.29
N VAL A 10 -23.10 -8.11 2.27
CA VAL A 10 -23.28 -6.74 2.75
C VAL A 10 -23.56 -5.84 1.55
N LEU A 11 -24.76 -5.26 1.52
CA LEU A 11 -25.21 -4.26 0.56
C LEU A 11 -24.98 -2.88 1.19
N LEU A 12 -24.11 -2.05 0.61
CA LEU A 12 -23.94 -0.65 1.03
C LEU A 12 -24.48 0.29 -0.05
N THR A 13 -25.61 0.92 0.24
CA THR A 13 -26.22 1.97 -0.58
C THR A 13 -25.59 3.32 -0.22
N ALA A 14 -24.83 3.92 -1.14
CA ALA A 14 -24.33 5.29 -0.97
C ALA A 14 -25.35 6.28 -1.54
N VAL A 15 -25.89 7.15 -0.68
CA VAL A 15 -26.72 8.31 -1.06
C VAL A 15 -25.83 9.55 -1.03
N SER A 16 -25.64 10.21 -2.17
CA SER A 16 -24.94 11.49 -2.28
C SER A 16 -25.95 12.65 -2.28
N PRO A 17 -25.81 13.70 -1.46
CA PRO A 17 -26.53 14.94 -1.72
C PRO A 17 -25.75 15.82 -2.71
N LEU A 18 -26.42 16.15 -3.83
CA LEU A 18 -26.06 17.26 -4.71
C LEU A 18 -26.07 18.57 -3.91
N GLY A 19 -25.00 19.36 -4.03
CA GLY A 19 -24.91 20.74 -3.56
C GLY A 19 -24.30 21.63 -4.64
N THR A 20 -25.12 22.51 -5.18
CA THR A 20 -24.93 23.39 -6.34
C THR A 20 -23.79 24.40 -6.18
N VAL A 21 -23.01 24.57 -7.26
CA VAL A 21 -21.99 25.62 -7.44
C VAL A 21 -22.63 26.99 -7.62
N ARG A 22 -22.13 28.01 -6.92
CA ARG A 22 -22.23 29.41 -7.35
C ARG A 22 -20.88 30.11 -7.14
N ALA A 23 -20.20 30.37 -8.25
CA ALA A 23 -18.95 31.12 -8.30
C ALA A 23 -19.23 32.63 -8.24
N SER A 24 -18.51 33.36 -7.40
CA SER A 24 -18.37 34.82 -7.48
C SER A 24 -17.08 35.25 -6.78
N GLY A 25 -16.08 35.65 -7.58
CA GLY A 25 -15.12 36.69 -7.24
C GLY A 25 -13.95 36.37 -6.29
N GLY A 26 -12.77 36.15 -6.87
CA GLY A 26 -11.56 36.89 -6.48
C GLY A 26 -10.65 36.32 -5.37
N VAL A 27 -9.35 36.46 -5.63
CA VAL A 27 -8.17 36.21 -4.80
C VAL A 27 -7.63 34.77 -4.82
N TYR A 28 -6.51 34.60 -5.53
CA TYR A 28 -5.67 33.41 -5.58
C TYR A 28 -5.13 33.04 -4.19
N GLY A 29 -5.85 32.18 -3.49
CA GLY A 29 -5.37 31.41 -2.34
C GLY A 29 -5.50 29.92 -2.65
N GLY A 30 -4.63 29.41 -3.52
CA GLY A 30 -4.63 28.00 -3.91
C GLY A 30 -4.20 27.10 -2.75
N VAL A 31 -5.15 26.71 -1.90
CA VAL A 31 -4.96 25.63 -0.92
C VAL A 31 -4.96 24.32 -1.70
N LEU A 32 -3.79 23.72 -1.88
CA LEU A 32 -3.61 22.40 -2.50
C LEU A 32 -4.30 21.35 -1.61
N HIS A 33 -5.47 20.89 -2.06
CA HIS A 33 -6.16 19.75 -1.49
C HIS A 33 -5.23 18.52 -1.54
N GLY A 34 -4.93 17.96 -0.37
CA GLY A 34 -4.30 16.64 -0.28
C GLY A 34 -5.16 15.61 -1.00
N TYR A 35 -4.55 14.82 -1.88
CA TYR A 35 -5.23 13.82 -2.69
C TYR A 35 -5.71 12.66 -1.83
N VAL A 36 -6.92 12.76 -1.31
CA VAL A 36 -7.69 11.63 -0.80
C VAL A 36 -8.43 11.04 -2.00
N ALA A 37 -8.20 9.77 -2.31
CA ALA A 37 -8.97 9.09 -3.35
C ALA A 37 -10.46 9.04 -3.00
N GLN A 38 -11.35 8.94 -3.99
CA GLN A 38 -12.79 8.70 -3.75
C GLN A 38 -12.96 7.52 -2.78
N GLY A 39 -13.45 7.79 -1.56
CA GLY A 39 -13.62 6.79 -0.51
C GLY A 39 -12.69 6.91 0.71
N GLY A 40 -11.82 7.93 0.79
CA GLY A 40 -10.98 8.15 1.98
C GLY A 40 -9.63 7.45 1.95
N TRP A 41 -9.35 6.65 0.92
CA TRP A 41 -8.19 5.79 0.86
C TRP A 41 -6.90 6.57 0.57
N ARG A 42 -5.81 6.13 1.20
CA ARG A 42 -4.49 6.67 0.96
C ARG A 42 -3.92 6.15 -0.35
N GLN A 43 -3.28 7.02 -1.11
CA GLN A 43 -2.54 6.60 -2.29
C GLN A 43 -1.11 6.17 -1.91
N TRP A 44 -0.63 5.11 -2.55
CA TRP A 44 0.72 4.61 -2.38
C TRP A 44 1.44 4.56 -3.72
N ASP A 45 2.74 4.82 -3.71
CA ASP A 45 3.61 4.67 -4.87
C ASP A 45 4.37 3.35 -4.77
N VAL A 46 4.21 2.48 -5.78
CA VAL A 46 4.93 1.21 -5.86
C VAL A 46 6.05 1.35 -6.89
N ARG A 47 7.30 1.16 -6.45
CA ARG A 47 8.45 1.09 -7.35
C ARG A 47 8.89 -0.34 -7.55
N LEU A 48 8.91 -0.76 -8.81
CA LEU A 48 9.40 -2.07 -9.21
C LEU A 48 10.92 -2.09 -9.32
N ARG A 49 11.49 -3.29 -9.29
CA ARG A 49 12.94 -3.51 -9.46
C ARG A 49 13.44 -3.14 -10.86
N ASP A 50 12.57 -3.21 -11.87
CA ASP A 50 12.86 -2.78 -13.24
C ASP A 50 12.80 -1.24 -13.42
N GLY A 51 12.54 -0.48 -12.34
CA GLY A 51 12.44 0.97 -12.35
C GLY A 51 11.03 1.50 -12.60
N THR A 52 10.10 0.65 -13.02
CA THR A 52 8.70 1.02 -13.29
C THR A 52 8.03 1.56 -12.03
N HIS A 53 7.21 2.59 -12.22
CA HIS A 53 6.33 3.16 -11.20
C HIS A 53 4.89 2.73 -11.45
N VAL A 54 4.21 2.31 -10.39
CA VAL A 54 2.79 2.01 -10.37
C VAL A 54 2.14 2.75 -9.22
N ASP A 55 1.08 3.49 -9.51
CA ASP A 55 0.21 4.07 -8.48
C ASP A 55 -0.71 2.98 -7.93
N ALA A 56 -0.77 2.85 -6.61
CA ALA A 56 -1.67 1.95 -5.90
C ALA A 56 -2.76 2.75 -5.20
N ASN A 57 -4.00 2.55 -5.65
CA ASN A 57 -5.17 3.24 -5.13
C ASN A 57 -6.40 2.32 -5.16
N PRO A 58 -6.66 1.58 -4.07
CA PRO A 58 -5.85 1.47 -2.86
C PRO A 58 -4.71 0.45 -3.00
N LEU A 59 -3.80 0.48 -2.03
CA LEU A 59 -2.86 -0.61 -1.77
C LEU A 59 -3.56 -1.73 -0.99
N GLY A 60 -3.27 -2.96 -1.36
CA GLY A 60 -3.73 -4.15 -0.67
C GLY A 60 -2.66 -5.25 -0.70
N ALA A 61 -2.84 -6.27 0.12
CA ALA A 61 -2.06 -7.51 0.05
C ALA A 61 -2.98 -8.69 0.34
N PRO A 62 -3.47 -9.42 -0.69
CA PRO A 62 -4.31 -10.60 -0.47
C PRO A 62 -3.54 -11.73 0.25
N ASP A 63 -2.21 -11.74 0.12
CA ASP A 63 -1.31 -12.68 0.77
C ASP A 63 0.09 -12.05 0.95
N ASP A 64 1.02 -12.75 1.61
CA ASP A 64 2.38 -12.23 1.89
C ASP A 64 3.32 -12.20 0.67
N THR A 65 2.87 -12.75 -0.46
CA THR A 65 3.64 -12.86 -1.71
C THR A 65 3.18 -11.88 -2.79
N THR A 66 2.02 -11.25 -2.59
CA THR A 66 1.33 -10.49 -3.63
C THR A 66 0.83 -9.15 -3.10
N LEU A 67 1.03 -8.09 -3.88
CA LEU A 67 0.46 -6.77 -3.66
C LEU A 67 -0.69 -6.51 -4.63
N ALA A 68 -1.83 -6.08 -4.13
CA ALA A 68 -2.91 -5.52 -4.93
C ALA A 68 -2.71 -4.01 -5.06
N VAL A 69 -2.78 -3.47 -6.28
CA VAL A 69 -2.63 -2.02 -6.54
C VAL A 69 -3.96 -1.33 -6.86
N SER A 70 -5.07 -2.08 -6.75
CA SER A 70 -6.43 -1.58 -6.86
C SER A 70 -7.38 -2.51 -6.11
N VAL A 71 -8.63 -2.06 -5.91
CA VAL A 71 -9.70 -2.86 -5.28
C VAL A 71 -9.87 -4.21 -5.97
N GLY A 72 -9.85 -4.22 -7.31
CA GLY A 72 -9.99 -5.45 -8.08
C GLY A 72 -8.87 -6.46 -7.76
N GLY A 73 -7.66 -6.00 -7.46
CA GLY A 73 -6.55 -6.88 -7.07
C GLY A 73 -6.81 -7.64 -5.76
N LEU A 74 -7.53 -7.03 -4.81
CA LEU A 74 -7.92 -7.68 -3.55
C LEU A 74 -8.98 -8.77 -3.75
N THR A 75 -9.86 -8.60 -4.73
CA THR A 75 -10.93 -9.56 -5.06
C THR A 75 -10.56 -10.49 -6.21
N SER A 76 -9.28 -10.61 -6.56
CA SER A 76 -8.76 -11.41 -7.68
C SER A 76 -9.32 -11.06 -9.07
N ARG A 77 -9.87 -9.85 -9.23
CA ARG A 77 -10.49 -9.34 -10.48
C ARG A 77 -9.70 -8.20 -11.12
N GLY A 78 -8.54 -7.85 -10.57
CA GLY A 78 -7.75 -6.70 -10.99
C GLY A 78 -6.25 -6.96 -10.88
N ARG A 79 -5.48 -5.89 -11.06
CA ARG A 79 -4.01 -5.98 -11.14
C ARG A 79 -3.39 -6.30 -9.79
N THR A 80 -2.64 -7.39 -9.76
CA THR A 80 -1.74 -7.75 -8.67
C THR A 80 -0.28 -7.71 -9.12
N LEU A 81 0.64 -7.55 -8.17
CA LEU A 81 2.08 -7.50 -8.38
C LEU A 81 2.75 -8.50 -7.44
N PRO A 82 3.58 -9.42 -7.97
CA PRO A 82 4.40 -10.27 -7.11
C PRO A 82 5.34 -9.40 -6.27
N ARG A 83 5.37 -9.62 -4.96
CA ARG A 83 6.27 -8.94 -4.01
C ARG A 83 7.73 -9.00 -4.47
N ALA A 84 8.15 -10.11 -5.06
CA ALA A 84 9.51 -10.29 -5.59
C ALA A 84 9.88 -9.24 -6.66
N ARG A 85 8.91 -8.71 -7.41
CA ARG A 85 9.12 -7.66 -8.41
C ARG A 85 9.14 -6.25 -7.81
N VAL A 86 8.63 -6.09 -6.60
CA VAL A 86 8.55 -4.78 -5.93
C VAL A 86 9.86 -4.49 -5.23
N ARG A 87 10.40 -3.30 -5.46
CA ARG A 87 11.56 -2.77 -4.76
C ARG A 87 11.12 -2.12 -3.46
N TYR A 88 10.16 -1.20 -3.53
CA TYR A 88 9.56 -0.58 -2.36
C TYR A 88 8.15 -0.08 -2.63
N VAL A 89 7.41 0.13 -1.55
CA VAL A 89 6.17 0.89 -1.49
C VAL A 89 6.44 2.16 -0.69
N ALA A 90 6.02 3.31 -1.19
CA ALA A 90 6.15 4.60 -0.52
C ALA A 90 4.77 5.20 -0.29
N ALA A 91 4.56 5.75 0.90
CA ALA A 91 3.36 6.52 1.16
C ALA A 91 3.40 7.80 0.33
N ARG A 92 2.25 8.26 -0.18
CA ARG A 92 2.16 9.59 -0.77
C ARG A 92 2.04 10.61 0.37
N PRO A 93 2.92 11.62 0.44
CA PRO A 93 2.86 12.65 1.49
C PRO A 93 1.57 13.47 1.37
N ALA A 94 1.00 13.85 2.51
CA ALA A 94 -0.01 14.89 2.54
C ALA A 94 0.59 16.27 2.19
N ALA A 95 -0.27 17.24 1.87
CA ALA A 95 0.20 18.61 1.61
C ALA A 95 0.94 19.16 2.84
N GLY A 96 2.17 19.65 2.63
CA GLY A 96 3.03 20.16 3.71
C GLY A 96 3.79 19.08 4.50
N GLU A 97 3.57 17.80 4.20
CA GLU A 97 4.30 16.71 4.84
C GLU A 97 5.61 16.40 4.12
N THR A 98 6.69 16.26 4.88
CA THR A 98 7.98 15.75 4.38
C THR A 98 8.19 14.34 4.89
N LEU A 99 8.37 13.39 3.97
CA LEU A 99 8.76 12.03 4.33
C LEU A 99 10.28 11.93 4.52
N PRO A 100 10.76 11.00 5.37
CA PRO A 100 12.19 10.71 5.47
C PRO A 100 12.75 10.25 4.12
N ALA A 101 14.07 10.30 3.94
CA ALA A 101 14.68 9.81 2.72
C ALA A 101 14.44 8.30 2.54
N ALA A 102 13.99 7.90 1.35
CA ALA A 102 13.84 6.50 0.98
C ALA A 102 15.19 5.76 1.10
N PRO A 103 15.22 4.53 1.62
CA PRO A 103 16.44 3.72 1.59
C PRO A 103 16.92 3.49 0.17
N THR A 104 18.20 3.75 -0.08
CA THR A 104 18.84 3.54 -1.37
C THR A 104 19.61 2.21 -1.39
N GLY A 105 19.92 1.73 -2.59
CA GLY A 105 20.65 0.47 -2.78
C GLY A 105 19.78 -0.79 -2.68
N ARG A 106 20.47 -1.93 -2.52
CA ARG A 106 19.88 -3.25 -2.35
C ARG A 106 19.89 -3.60 -0.87
N VAL A 107 18.75 -4.03 -0.34
CA VAL A 107 18.63 -4.50 1.05
C VAL A 107 18.68 -6.03 1.09
N LEU A 108 19.32 -6.56 2.13
CA LEU A 108 19.44 -8.01 2.35
C LEU A 108 18.19 -8.60 3.02
N ASP A 109 17.53 -7.79 3.85
CA ASP A 109 16.28 -8.06 4.55
C ASP A 109 15.30 -6.93 4.29
N ASP A 110 14.01 -7.18 4.50
CA ASP A 110 13.01 -6.12 4.31
C ASP A 110 13.22 -5.01 5.36
N VAL A 111 12.83 -3.79 4.99
CA VAL A 111 12.98 -2.61 5.84
C VAL A 111 11.66 -1.87 5.90
N VAL A 112 11.21 -1.56 7.12
CA VAL A 112 10.15 -0.57 7.34
C VAL A 112 10.80 0.72 7.77
N VAL A 113 10.45 1.81 7.08
CA VAL A 113 10.81 3.17 7.49
C VAL A 113 9.53 3.87 7.91
N ARG A 114 9.49 4.30 9.16
CA ARG A 114 8.37 5.05 9.72
C ARG A 114 8.48 6.54 9.35
N ARG A 115 7.37 7.27 9.42
CA ARG A 115 7.32 8.71 9.15
C ARG A 115 8.19 9.53 10.10
N ASP A 116 8.40 9.05 11.33
CA ASP A 116 9.35 9.64 12.30
C ASP A 116 10.83 9.39 11.95
N GLY A 117 11.11 8.68 10.85
CA GLY A 117 12.46 8.36 10.38
C GLY A 117 13.06 7.09 10.98
N ARG A 118 12.43 6.47 11.99
CA ARG A 118 12.91 5.20 12.55
C ARG A 118 12.86 4.10 11.51
N ARG A 119 13.84 3.21 11.58
CA ARG A 119 14.01 2.09 10.64
C ARG A 119 14.09 0.78 11.39
N THR A 120 13.36 -0.21 10.89
CA THR A 120 13.37 -1.58 11.41
C THR A 120 13.64 -2.55 10.27
N VAL A 121 14.54 -3.49 10.50
CA VAL A 121 15.04 -4.45 9.50
C VAL A 121 14.59 -5.85 9.89
N GLY A 122 14.15 -6.64 8.92
CA GLY A 122 13.67 -8.01 9.11
C GLY A 122 12.48 -8.32 8.20
N ARG A 123 12.12 -9.59 8.05
CA ARG A 123 10.99 -10.00 7.19
C ARG A 123 9.72 -9.25 7.58
N VAL A 124 9.11 -8.60 6.59
CA VAL A 124 7.81 -7.94 6.74
C VAL A 124 6.71 -8.91 6.31
N THR A 125 5.69 -9.12 7.13
CA THR A 125 4.46 -9.81 6.75
C THR A 125 3.35 -8.81 6.53
N LEU A 126 2.82 -8.75 5.31
CA LEU A 126 1.70 -7.88 4.99
C LEU A 126 0.42 -8.51 5.56
N THR A 127 -0.06 -7.98 6.69
CA THR A 127 -1.13 -8.62 7.48
C THR A 127 -2.32 -7.70 7.54
N ARG A 128 -3.48 -8.10 7.02
CA ARG A 128 -4.68 -7.24 6.99
C ARG A 128 -4.50 -5.93 6.19
N VAL A 129 -3.61 -5.91 5.19
CA VAL A 129 -3.45 -4.75 4.32
C VAL A 129 -4.55 -4.75 3.28
N ALA A 130 -5.53 -3.87 3.46
CA ALA A 130 -6.64 -3.72 2.54
C ALA A 130 -7.04 -2.25 2.47
N PHE A 131 -7.37 -1.78 1.27
CA PHE A 131 -7.89 -0.42 1.08
C PHE A 131 -6.96 0.69 1.60
N SER A 132 -5.64 0.46 1.53
CA SER A 132 -4.59 1.36 2.03
C SER A 132 -4.61 1.60 3.55
N GLU A 133 -5.30 0.72 4.29
CA GLU A 133 -5.36 0.66 5.74
C GLU A 133 -4.89 -0.72 6.22
N GLY A 134 -4.59 -0.82 7.51
CA GLY A 134 -4.16 -2.05 8.16
C GLY A 134 -2.74 -1.97 8.71
N VAL A 135 -2.16 -3.14 8.96
CA VAL A 135 -0.86 -3.25 9.65
C VAL A 135 0.13 -4.04 8.82
N VAL A 136 1.41 -3.83 9.09
CA VAL A 136 2.46 -4.76 8.70
C VAL A 136 3.06 -5.35 9.95
N THR A 137 3.34 -6.64 9.92
CA THR A 137 3.97 -7.34 11.05
C THR A 137 5.46 -7.49 10.76
N GLN A 138 6.31 -7.08 11.69
CA GLN A 138 7.75 -7.30 11.61
C GLN A 138 8.24 -7.76 12.98
N HIS A 139 8.92 -8.91 13.04
CA HIS A 139 9.35 -9.53 14.31
C HIS A 139 8.22 -9.70 15.34
N GLY A 140 7.00 -9.99 14.89
CA GLY A 140 5.82 -10.14 15.76
C GLY A 140 5.23 -8.82 16.28
N VAL A 141 5.77 -7.67 15.86
CA VAL A 141 5.23 -6.35 16.19
C VAL A 141 4.36 -5.85 15.03
N GLU A 142 3.12 -5.44 15.32
CA GLU A 142 2.23 -4.78 14.36
C GLU A 142 2.61 -3.30 14.25
N ILE A 143 2.74 -2.83 13.01
CA ILE A 143 3.04 -1.45 12.66
C ILE A 143 1.91 -0.94 11.78
N ASP A 144 1.24 0.13 12.21
CA ASP A 144 0.17 0.76 11.44
C ASP A 144 0.73 1.35 10.13
N LEU A 145 0.09 1.02 9.00
CA LEU A 145 0.45 1.59 7.70
C LEU A 145 0.34 3.12 7.66
N HIS A 146 -0.49 3.71 8.52
CA HIS A 146 -0.56 5.15 8.74
C HIS A 146 0.81 5.74 9.09
N ASP A 147 1.59 5.04 9.92
CA ASP A 147 2.88 5.49 10.44
C ASP A 147 4.04 5.14 9.51
N VAL A 148 3.79 4.40 8.44
CA VAL A 148 4.81 3.94 7.50
C VAL A 148 5.03 4.99 6.41
N ALA A 149 6.29 5.33 6.19
CA ALA A 149 6.73 6.12 5.03
C ALA A 149 7.15 5.21 3.87
N TYR A 150 7.90 4.14 4.18
CA TYR A 150 8.37 3.19 3.18
C TYR A 150 8.35 1.75 3.69
N ILE A 151 8.02 0.82 2.79
CA ILE A 151 8.31 -0.61 2.95
C ILE A 151 9.24 -1.01 1.81
N VAL A 152 10.47 -1.40 2.13
CA VAL A 152 11.48 -1.83 1.15
C VAL A 152 11.61 -3.34 1.22
N PHE A 153 11.50 -4.01 0.08
CA PHE A 153 11.57 -5.46 0.04
C PHE A 153 12.96 -5.93 -0.38
N ALA A 154 13.48 -6.92 0.36
CA ALA A 154 14.67 -7.65 -0.02
C ALA A 154 14.50 -8.29 -1.40
N ALA A 155 15.52 -8.17 -2.24
CA ALA A 155 15.57 -8.99 -3.44
C ALA A 155 15.68 -10.43 -2.99
N GLN A 156 14.77 -11.30 -3.43
CA GLN A 156 14.91 -12.73 -3.19
C GLN A 156 16.32 -13.13 -3.60
N ARG A 157 17.05 -13.75 -2.66
CA ARG A 157 18.26 -14.47 -3.02
C ARG A 157 17.74 -15.55 -3.95
N HIS A 158 18.13 -15.52 -5.22
CA HIS A 158 18.06 -16.72 -6.03
C HIS A 158 18.92 -17.73 -5.28
N THR A 159 18.30 -18.58 -4.47
CA THR A 159 18.89 -19.85 -4.14
C THR A 159 18.97 -20.55 -5.49
N ARG A 160 20.07 -20.35 -6.21
CA ARG A 160 20.57 -21.38 -7.12
C ARG A 160 20.89 -22.54 -6.20
N GLU A 161 19.85 -23.26 -5.81
CA GLU A 161 20.01 -24.61 -5.35
C GLU A 161 20.70 -25.30 -6.52
N ARG A 162 21.97 -25.63 -6.29
CA ARG A 162 22.78 -26.39 -7.19
C ARG A 162 22.00 -27.67 -7.47
N ALA A 163 21.36 -27.73 -8.64
CA ALA A 163 21.25 -28.99 -9.34
C ALA A 163 22.70 -29.45 -9.59
N ARG A 164 23.19 -30.34 -8.74
CA ARG A 164 24.28 -31.29 -9.03
C ARG A 164 24.45 -32.26 -7.86
N PRO A 165 24.68 -33.56 -8.11
CA PRO A 165 24.76 -34.27 -9.40
C PRO A 165 23.42 -34.85 -9.84
#